data_AF-A0A2K9A8L7-F1
#
_entry.id   AF-A0A2K9A8L7-F1
#
_cell.length_a   1.000
_cell.length_b   1.000
_cell.length_c   1.000
_cell.angle_alpha   90.00
_cell.angle_beta   90.00
_cell.angle_gamma   90.00
#
_symmetry.space_group_name_H-M   'P 1'
#
loop_
_entity.id
_entity.type
_entity.pdbx_description
1 polymer ?
#
loop_
_entity_poly.entity_id
_entity_poly.type
_entity_poly.pdbx_seq_one_letter_code
_entity_poly.pdbx_strand_id
1 'polypeptide(L)'
;MSISDKIKIMKKHLNTIKEDSSANDENFDFWMKKISEGIIEEDENKIHQGYKNLVFTALKYKKYDQANKFLESYKKQAKSADDDWKYRYSVQLYSNSPRFFLDYPTELLKYLDPLANSDNIIEKEKTAKILMTYISIYENIYIVKKNSSQSIQMFFNFVDQILPISEKISKHLEYRIQMFKRLIDGEFTFEIYTELIDKHLNELNPTDEDALENIIKKSKILVVGQPVVNLDDLYKVVDELGYIVDNVEFHTDYDKLKNLDITRFKNTEKYQGIIVGPIAHQIKGMNYDDVIAKTLSDQSQNYPFWKKCITESGEFKITRSSFYRALKDIRLNQEGSII
;
A
#
# COMPACT_ATOMS: atom_id res chain seq x y z
N MET A 1 25.43 -26.98 7.40
CA MET A 1 25.77 -26.60 8.79
C MET A 1 24.59 -26.98 9.68
N SER A 2 24.85 -27.63 10.82
CA SER A 2 23.77 -28.09 11.72
C SER A 2 23.09 -26.90 12.41
N ILE A 3 21.89 -27.10 12.96
CA ILE A 3 21.20 -26.08 13.74
C ILE A 3 22.02 -25.70 14.99
N SER A 4 22.65 -26.68 15.63
CA SER A 4 23.55 -26.49 16.78
C SER A 4 24.70 -25.52 16.45
N ASP A 5 25.30 -25.65 15.26
CA ASP A 5 26.36 -24.75 14.80
C ASP A 5 25.86 -23.31 14.57
N LYS A 6 24.65 -23.16 14.01
CA LYS A 6 24.01 -21.85 13.79
C LYS A 6 23.78 -21.12 15.13
N ILE A 7 23.27 -21.83 16.13
CA ILE A 7 23.03 -21.31 17.48
C ILE A 7 24.35 -20.90 18.15
N LYS A 8 25.41 -21.70 18.01
CA LYS A 8 26.73 -21.39 18.56
C LYS A 8 27.32 -20.09 17.98
N ILE A 9 27.14 -19.86 16.68
CA ILE A 9 27.58 -18.62 16.02
C ILE A 9 26.78 -17.41 16.51
N MET A 10 25.45 -17.53 16.62
CA MET A 10 24.61 -16.47 17.19
C MET A 10 25.02 -16.11 18.62
N LYS A 11 25.30 -17.10 19.48
CA LYS A 11 25.80 -16.88 20.85
C LYS A 11 27.13 -16.10 20.87
N LYS A 12 28.06 -16.43 19.98
CA LYS A 12 29.35 -15.71 19.87
C LYS A 12 29.15 -14.24 19.51
N HIS A 13 28.32 -13.99 18.50
CA HIS A 13 27.98 -12.65 18.00
C HIS A 13 27.27 -11.79 19.04
N LEU A 14 26.42 -12.42 19.85
CA LEU A 14 25.63 -11.80 20.90
C LEU A 14 26.47 -11.32 22.09
N ASN A 15 27.48 -12.10 22.51
CA ASN A 15 28.40 -11.69 23.58
C ASN A 15 29.17 -10.41 23.22
N THR A 16 29.48 -10.18 21.94
CA THR A 16 30.17 -8.97 21.47
C THR A 16 29.31 -7.70 21.59
N ILE A 17 27.97 -7.81 21.61
CA ILE A 17 27.09 -6.65 21.79
C ILE A 17 26.99 -6.29 23.28
N LYS A 18 26.90 -7.30 24.16
CA LYS A 18 26.70 -7.11 25.60
C LYS A 18 27.86 -6.36 26.26
N GLU A 19 29.09 -6.59 25.81
CA GLU A 19 30.28 -5.87 26.28
C GLU A 19 30.26 -4.38 25.87
N ASP A 20 29.45 -4.03 24.87
CA ASP A 20 29.47 -2.76 24.15
C ASP A 20 28.26 -1.86 24.43
N SER A 21 27.20 -2.38 25.07
CA SER A 21 25.92 -1.68 25.29
C SER A 21 25.58 -1.52 26.77
N SER A 22 25.53 -0.29 27.28
CA SER A 22 25.16 0.05 28.66
C SER A 22 23.65 0.19 28.90
N ALA A 23 22.79 -0.31 28.00
CA ALA A 23 21.35 -0.06 28.03
C ALA A 23 20.54 -1.34 28.28
N ASN A 24 19.62 -1.28 29.26
CA ASN A 24 18.58 -2.30 29.48
C ASN A 24 17.46 -2.11 28.45
N ASP A 25 17.31 -3.07 27.55
CA ASP A 25 16.19 -3.15 26.61
C ASP A 25 15.52 -4.50 26.81
N GLU A 26 14.29 -4.50 27.32
CA GLU A 26 13.56 -5.71 27.67
C GLU A 26 13.40 -6.69 26.49
N ASN A 27 13.33 -6.19 25.25
CA ASN A 27 13.30 -7.04 24.06
C ASN A 27 14.67 -7.66 23.77
N PHE A 28 15.75 -6.90 23.99
CA PHE A 28 17.10 -7.42 23.90
C PHE A 28 17.31 -8.50 24.97
N ASP A 29 17.01 -8.21 26.22
CA ASP A 29 17.16 -9.14 27.35
C ASP A 29 16.30 -10.41 27.20
N PHE A 30 15.09 -10.28 26.64
CA PHE A 30 14.24 -11.41 26.30
C PHE A 30 14.92 -12.36 25.30
N TRP A 31 15.44 -11.83 24.19
CA TRP A 31 16.13 -12.65 23.19
C TRP A 31 17.51 -13.13 23.65
N MET A 32 18.22 -12.34 24.45
CA MET A 32 19.45 -12.73 25.16
C MET A 32 19.21 -13.97 26.01
N LYS A 33 18.15 -13.95 26.81
CA LYS A 33 17.74 -15.08 27.65
C LYS A 33 17.42 -16.31 26.81
N LYS A 34 16.54 -16.19 25.80
CA LYS A 34 16.14 -17.30 24.92
C LYS A 34 17.31 -17.94 24.16
N ILE A 35 18.24 -17.13 23.65
CA ILE A 35 19.44 -17.61 22.95
C ILE A 35 20.38 -18.31 23.95
N SER A 36 20.64 -17.70 25.12
CA SER A 36 21.53 -18.25 26.14
C SER A 36 21.06 -19.61 26.68
N GLU A 37 19.76 -19.71 26.98
CA GLU A 37 19.10 -20.91 27.52
C GLU A 37 18.97 -22.03 26.47
N GLY A 38 19.35 -21.77 25.20
CA GLY A 38 19.23 -22.75 24.12
C GLY A 38 17.77 -23.08 23.75
N ILE A 39 16.84 -22.19 24.11
CA ILE A 39 15.39 -22.37 23.91
C ILE A 39 14.96 -22.05 22.46
N ILE A 40 15.89 -21.56 21.63
CA ILE A 40 15.72 -21.63 20.18
C ILE A 40 15.87 -23.10 19.78
N GLU A 41 14.80 -23.86 19.95
CA GLU A 41 14.64 -25.21 19.43
C GLU A 41 14.88 -25.25 17.92
N GLU A 42 14.97 -26.47 17.36
CA GLU A 42 15.29 -26.82 15.96
C GLU A 42 14.35 -26.26 14.86
N ASP A 43 13.65 -25.17 15.15
CA ASP A 43 12.78 -24.45 14.26
C ASP A 43 13.55 -23.37 13.48
N GLU A 44 13.65 -23.58 12.18
CA GLU A 44 14.30 -22.66 11.25
C GLU A 44 13.69 -21.25 11.31
N ASN A 45 12.38 -21.12 11.54
CA ASN A 45 11.71 -19.81 11.66
C ASN A 45 12.18 -19.03 12.91
N LYS A 46 12.40 -19.72 14.04
CA LYS A 46 12.93 -19.08 15.25
C LYS A 46 14.38 -18.60 15.05
N ILE A 47 15.17 -19.31 14.24
CA ILE A 47 16.52 -18.87 13.84
C ILE A 47 16.45 -17.61 12.97
N HIS A 48 15.52 -17.57 11.99
CA HIS A 48 15.32 -16.40 11.13
C HIS A 48 14.92 -15.17 11.95
N GLN A 49 13.96 -15.33 12.87
CA GLN A 49 13.54 -14.26 13.77
C GLN A 49 14.67 -13.81 14.71
N GLY A 50 15.51 -14.74 15.18
CA GLY A 50 16.69 -14.45 15.98
C GLY A 50 17.71 -13.55 15.26
N TYR A 51 18.08 -13.88 14.02
CA TYR A 51 18.97 -13.03 13.22
C TYR A 51 18.37 -11.66 12.92
N LYS A 52 17.08 -11.61 12.59
CA LYS A 52 16.34 -10.35 12.37
C LYS A 52 16.42 -9.44 13.59
N ASN A 53 16.21 -9.98 14.77
CA ASN A 53 16.28 -9.22 16.02
C ASN A 53 17.70 -8.76 16.33
N LEU A 54 18.72 -9.58 16.06
CA LEU A 54 20.13 -9.19 16.24
C LEU A 54 20.53 -8.03 15.32
N VAL A 55 20.15 -8.11 14.04
CA VAL A 55 20.41 -7.05 13.06
C VAL A 55 19.68 -5.76 13.46
N PHE A 56 18.39 -5.85 13.82
CA PHE A 56 17.61 -4.71 14.29
C PHE A 56 18.21 -4.06 15.54
N THR A 57 18.60 -4.87 16.52
CA THR A 57 19.21 -4.40 17.77
C THR A 57 20.52 -3.68 17.50
N ALA A 58 21.41 -4.28 16.73
CA ALA A 58 22.68 -3.65 16.41
C ALA A 58 22.49 -2.35 15.62
N LEU A 59 21.49 -2.27 14.74
CA LEU A 59 21.11 -1.02 14.08
C LEU A 59 20.56 0.03 15.06
N LYS A 60 19.67 -0.36 15.98
CA LYS A 60 19.11 0.52 17.03
C LYS A 60 20.21 1.20 17.85
N TYR A 61 21.28 0.47 18.15
CA TYR A 61 22.44 0.97 18.90
C TYR A 61 23.57 1.52 18.01
N LYS A 62 23.33 1.72 16.71
CA LYS A 62 24.32 2.26 15.76
C LYS A 62 25.61 1.43 15.68
N LYS A 63 25.51 0.12 15.92
CA LYS A 63 26.58 -0.90 15.89
C LYS A 63 26.61 -1.58 14.50
N TYR A 64 26.91 -0.80 13.47
CA TYR A 64 26.74 -1.20 12.05
C TYR A 64 27.64 -2.36 11.63
N ASP A 65 28.88 -2.40 12.08
CA ASP A 65 29.80 -3.51 11.79
C ASP A 65 29.28 -4.84 12.36
N GLN A 66 28.72 -4.80 13.58
CA GLN A 66 28.07 -5.97 14.17
C GLN A 66 26.82 -6.38 13.38
N ALA A 67 25.94 -5.43 13.04
CA ALA A 67 24.75 -5.71 12.24
C ALA A 67 25.12 -6.32 10.86
N ASN A 68 26.19 -5.86 10.22
CA ASN A 68 26.65 -6.40 8.93
C ASN A 68 27.20 -7.82 9.09
N LYS A 69 27.99 -8.07 10.14
CA LYS A 69 28.45 -9.43 10.48
C LYS A 69 27.28 -10.39 10.73
N PHE A 70 26.20 -9.91 11.35
CA PHE A 70 25.00 -10.73 11.60
C PHE A 70 24.25 -11.04 10.31
N LEU A 71 24.09 -10.04 9.44
CA LEU A 71 23.45 -10.20 8.15
C LEU A 71 24.25 -11.12 7.21
N GLU A 72 25.57 -10.97 7.14
CA GLU A 72 26.43 -11.86 6.34
C GLU A 72 26.46 -13.29 6.90
N SER A 73 26.45 -13.43 8.22
CA SER A 73 26.29 -14.73 8.88
C SER A 73 24.94 -15.36 8.56
N TYR A 74 23.87 -14.58 8.54
CA TYR A 74 22.55 -15.04 8.15
C TYR A 74 22.52 -15.52 6.69
N LYS A 75 23.04 -14.73 5.74
CA LYS A 75 23.11 -15.07 4.31
C LYS A 75 23.85 -16.38 4.04
N LYS A 76 24.91 -16.66 4.80
CA LYS A 76 25.68 -17.92 4.70
C LYS A 76 24.90 -19.14 5.23
N GLN A 77 23.84 -18.92 5.99
CA GLN A 77 23.16 -19.96 6.78
C GLN A 77 21.71 -20.22 6.36
N ALA A 78 21.02 -19.23 5.81
CA ALA A 78 19.66 -19.37 5.31
C ALA A 78 19.66 -20.16 3.99
N LYS A 79 18.81 -21.18 3.90
CA LYS A 79 18.59 -21.96 2.67
C LYS A 79 17.48 -21.37 1.79
N SER A 80 16.62 -20.54 2.38
CA SER A 80 15.46 -19.93 1.72
C SER A 80 15.84 -18.60 1.03
N ALA A 81 15.36 -18.42 -0.20
CA ALA A 81 15.47 -17.18 -0.95
C ALA A 81 14.56 -16.06 -0.39
N ASP A 82 13.54 -16.42 0.39
CA ASP A 82 12.33 -15.62 0.58
C ASP A 82 12.29 -14.87 1.92
N ASP A 83 13.22 -13.93 2.09
CA ASP A 83 13.40 -13.20 3.34
C ASP A 83 13.50 -11.69 3.12
N ASP A 84 12.35 -11.06 2.86
CA ASP A 84 12.20 -9.62 2.63
C ASP A 84 12.91 -8.74 3.68
N TRP A 85 13.00 -9.21 4.93
CA TRP A 85 13.67 -8.46 5.99
C TRP A 85 15.18 -8.31 5.75
N LYS A 86 15.87 -9.32 5.19
CA LYS A 86 17.31 -9.24 4.94
C LYS A 86 17.63 -8.12 3.96
N TYR A 87 16.74 -7.87 2.99
CA TYR A 87 16.87 -6.77 2.03
C TYR A 87 16.62 -5.42 2.69
N ARG A 88 15.54 -5.29 3.49
CA ARG A 88 15.25 -4.07 4.26
C ARG A 88 16.43 -3.66 5.16
N TYR A 89 17.00 -4.64 5.87
CA TYR A 89 18.10 -4.38 6.79
C TYR A 89 19.46 -4.31 6.10
N SER A 90 19.65 -4.96 4.96
CA SER A 90 20.80 -4.67 4.06
C SER A 90 20.76 -3.20 3.70
N VAL A 91 19.62 -2.69 3.21
CA VAL A 91 19.49 -1.28 2.85
C VAL A 91 19.74 -0.34 4.04
N GLN A 92 19.32 -0.69 5.26
CA GLN A 92 19.61 0.12 6.48
C GLN A 92 21.05 0.00 7.00
N LEU A 93 21.71 -1.14 6.76
CA LEU A 93 23.13 -1.34 7.06
C LEU A 93 23.99 -0.57 6.06
N TYR A 94 23.62 -0.67 4.79
CA TYR A 94 24.24 0.03 3.68
C TYR A 94 23.74 1.47 3.57
N SER A 95 22.76 1.94 4.32
CA SER A 95 22.44 3.38 4.39
C SER A 95 23.49 4.18 5.16
N ASN A 96 24.47 3.51 5.79
CA ASN A 96 25.73 4.11 6.24
C ASN A 96 26.96 3.71 5.40
N SER A 97 26.78 2.93 4.32
CA SER A 97 27.66 3.00 3.15
C SER A 97 26.85 3.03 1.83
N PRO A 98 26.00 4.07 1.62
CA PRO A 98 25.35 4.26 0.33
C PRO A 98 26.38 4.39 -0.78
N ARG A 99 27.60 4.81 -0.38
CA ARG A 99 28.80 4.95 -1.20
C ARG A 99 28.99 3.82 -2.19
N PHE A 100 28.77 2.55 -1.83
CA PHE A 100 28.99 1.50 -2.83
C PHE A 100 28.12 1.70 -4.08
N PHE A 101 26.81 1.91 -3.93
CA PHE A 101 25.94 2.14 -5.07
C PHE A 101 25.96 3.59 -5.58
N LEU A 102 26.50 4.53 -4.80
CA LEU A 102 26.82 5.87 -5.29
C LEU A 102 28.05 5.85 -6.22
N ASP A 103 29.06 5.04 -5.89
CA ASP A 103 30.30 4.88 -6.62
C ASP A 103 30.12 3.90 -7.80
N TYR A 104 29.17 2.95 -7.68
CA TYR A 104 28.85 1.91 -8.65
C TYR A 104 27.34 1.84 -8.96
N PRO A 105 26.74 2.88 -9.56
CA PRO A 105 25.31 2.92 -9.87
C PRO A 105 24.87 1.79 -10.82
N THR A 106 25.75 1.32 -11.70
CA THR A 106 25.50 0.17 -12.58
C THR A 106 25.28 -1.13 -11.82
N GLU A 107 25.91 -1.31 -10.66
CA GLU A 107 25.67 -2.48 -9.83
C GLU A 107 24.28 -2.43 -9.22
N LEU A 108 23.78 -1.25 -8.83
CA LEU A 108 22.40 -1.08 -8.37
C LEU A 108 21.41 -1.46 -9.48
N LEU A 109 21.67 -1.04 -10.72
CA LEU A 109 20.79 -1.34 -11.87
C LEU A 109 20.62 -2.83 -12.10
N LYS A 110 21.70 -3.63 -12.01
CA LYS A 110 21.60 -5.09 -12.16
C LYS A 110 20.59 -5.73 -11.20
N TYR A 111 20.37 -5.12 -10.05
CA TYR A 111 19.39 -5.57 -9.06
C TYR A 111 17.99 -5.02 -9.30
N LEU A 112 17.88 -3.76 -9.74
CA LEU A 112 16.60 -3.10 -9.89
C LEU A 112 15.92 -3.41 -11.22
N ASP A 113 16.66 -3.64 -12.30
CA ASP A 113 16.10 -3.89 -13.63
C ASP A 113 15.14 -5.09 -13.66
N PRO A 114 15.50 -6.27 -13.12
CA PRO A 114 14.59 -7.41 -13.12
C PRO A 114 13.29 -7.14 -12.34
N LEU A 115 13.39 -6.41 -11.23
CA LEU A 115 12.24 -6.06 -10.38
C LEU A 115 11.36 -4.98 -11.02
N ALA A 116 11.96 -4.02 -11.71
CA ALA A 116 11.27 -2.97 -12.44
C ALA A 116 10.46 -3.53 -13.62
N ASN A 117 10.99 -4.56 -14.29
CA ASN A 117 10.35 -5.23 -15.41
C ASN A 117 9.44 -6.41 -14.99
N SER A 118 9.31 -6.68 -13.69
CA SER A 118 8.39 -7.69 -13.17
C SER A 118 6.94 -7.25 -13.32
N ASP A 119 6.01 -8.17 -13.59
CA ASP A 119 4.56 -7.87 -13.58
C ASP A 119 3.99 -7.77 -12.14
N ASN A 120 4.79 -8.13 -11.14
CA ASN A 120 4.39 -8.09 -9.74
C ASN A 120 4.37 -6.64 -9.21
N ILE A 121 3.17 -6.12 -8.93
CA ILE A 121 2.94 -4.78 -8.37
C ILE A 121 3.76 -4.55 -7.08
N ILE A 122 3.87 -5.56 -6.22
CA ILE A 122 4.60 -5.45 -4.95
C ILE A 122 6.11 -5.26 -5.21
N GLU A 123 6.66 -5.92 -6.23
CA GLU A 123 8.06 -5.76 -6.62
C GLU A 123 8.34 -4.39 -7.22
N LYS A 124 7.43 -3.86 -8.04
CA LYS A 124 7.52 -2.48 -8.54
C LYS A 124 7.49 -1.46 -7.42
N GLU A 125 6.58 -1.60 -6.46
CA GLU A 125 6.53 -0.71 -5.29
C GLU A 125 7.81 -0.78 -4.44
N LYS A 126 8.34 -1.99 -4.23
CA LYS A 126 9.62 -2.18 -3.52
C LYS A 126 10.76 -1.47 -4.25
N THR A 127 10.83 -1.63 -5.57
CA THR A 127 11.83 -0.97 -6.43
C THR A 127 11.70 0.55 -6.35
N ALA A 128 10.46 1.06 -6.34
CA ALA A 128 10.19 2.48 -6.18
C ALA A 128 10.73 3.04 -4.86
N LYS A 129 10.45 2.36 -3.75
CA LYS A 129 10.91 2.75 -2.40
C LYS A 129 12.45 2.77 -2.30
N ILE A 130 13.12 1.81 -2.95
CA ILE A 130 14.58 1.77 -3.00
C ILE A 130 15.12 2.97 -3.78
N LEU A 131 14.59 3.25 -4.97
CA LEU A 131 15.01 4.40 -5.78
C LEU A 131 14.77 5.74 -5.06
N MET A 132 13.63 5.91 -4.41
CA MET A 132 13.32 7.09 -3.59
C MET A 132 14.37 7.34 -2.50
N THR A 133 14.84 6.25 -1.87
CA THR A 133 15.87 6.32 -0.83
C THR A 133 17.19 6.83 -1.42
N TYR A 134 17.61 6.32 -2.57
CA TYR A 134 18.85 6.79 -3.22
C TYR A 134 18.76 8.22 -3.71
N ILE A 135 17.64 8.62 -4.32
CA ILE A 135 17.41 10.01 -4.74
C ILE A 135 17.53 10.95 -3.52
N SER A 136 16.90 10.60 -2.41
CA SER A 136 16.98 11.39 -1.17
C SER A 136 18.42 11.48 -0.63
N ILE A 137 19.22 10.42 -0.77
CA ILE A 137 20.64 10.45 -0.39
C ILE A 137 21.43 11.40 -1.29
N TYR A 138 21.19 11.39 -2.60
CA TYR A 138 21.85 12.31 -3.53
C TYR A 138 21.46 13.78 -3.30
N GLU A 139 20.18 14.05 -3.02
CA GLU A 139 19.71 15.38 -2.62
C GLU A 139 20.46 15.88 -1.38
N ASN A 140 20.59 15.05 -0.36
CA ASN A 140 21.35 15.39 0.84
C ASN A 140 22.83 15.65 0.56
N ILE A 141 23.46 14.83 -0.29
CA ILE A 141 24.85 15.05 -0.70
C ILE A 141 25.00 16.38 -1.45
N TYR A 142 24.06 16.69 -2.35
CA TYR A 142 24.06 17.95 -3.08
C TYR A 142 23.88 19.14 -2.13
N ILE A 143 22.95 19.09 -1.18
CA ILE A 143 22.77 20.17 -0.19
C ILE A 143 24.06 20.43 0.59
N VAL A 144 24.71 19.36 1.08
CA VAL A 144 25.92 19.46 1.90
C VAL A 144 27.16 19.85 1.07
N LYS A 145 27.20 19.47 -0.21
CA LYS A 145 28.37 19.64 -1.10
C LYS A 145 28.01 20.34 -2.40
N LYS A 146 27.14 21.36 -2.34
CA LYS A 146 26.51 22.03 -3.50
C LYS A 146 27.49 22.49 -4.59
N ASN A 147 28.73 22.78 -4.22
CA ASN A 147 29.77 23.27 -5.12
C ASN A 147 30.84 22.22 -5.50
N SER A 148 30.65 20.96 -5.12
CA SER A 148 31.57 19.87 -5.44
C SER A 148 31.26 19.32 -6.84
N SER A 149 32.13 19.63 -7.81
CA SER A 149 32.03 19.11 -9.18
C SER A 149 31.95 17.57 -9.22
N GLN A 150 32.65 16.89 -8.32
CA GLN A 150 32.60 15.44 -8.19
C GLN A 150 31.23 14.93 -7.75
N SER A 151 30.57 15.62 -6.82
CA SER A 151 29.25 15.21 -6.30
C SER A 151 28.15 15.44 -7.33
N ILE A 152 28.25 16.53 -8.10
CA ILE A 152 27.37 16.81 -9.23
C ILE A 152 27.54 15.74 -10.32
N GLN A 153 28.77 15.38 -10.68
CA GLN A 153 29.03 14.35 -11.69
C GLN A 153 28.52 12.96 -11.27
N MET A 154 28.71 12.58 -10.00
CA MET A 154 28.18 11.33 -9.46
C MET A 154 26.66 11.26 -9.59
N PHE A 155 25.97 12.37 -9.32
CA PHE A 155 24.53 12.44 -9.47
C PHE A 155 24.08 12.31 -10.94
N PHE A 156 24.70 13.04 -11.87
CA PHE A 156 24.33 12.93 -13.29
C PHE A 156 24.53 11.49 -13.81
N ASN A 157 25.66 10.87 -13.46
CA ASN A 157 25.93 9.47 -13.82
C ASN A 157 24.88 8.52 -13.25
N PHE A 158 24.42 8.75 -12.01
CA PHE A 158 23.36 7.96 -11.40
C PHE A 158 22.02 8.20 -12.08
N VAL A 159 21.62 9.45 -12.29
CA VAL A 159 20.34 9.78 -12.90
C VAL A 159 20.22 9.24 -14.32
N ASP A 160 21.23 9.45 -15.15
CA ASP A 160 21.16 8.99 -16.55
C ASP A 160 21.03 7.46 -16.63
N GLN A 161 21.49 6.76 -15.60
CA GLN A 161 21.36 5.33 -15.44
C GLN A 161 20.00 4.89 -14.86
N ILE A 162 19.46 5.62 -13.88
CA ILE A 162 18.20 5.23 -13.22
C ILE A 162 16.94 5.79 -13.89
N LEU A 163 17.05 6.85 -14.69
CA LEU A 163 15.91 7.53 -15.31
C LEU A 163 15.04 6.57 -16.16
N PRO A 164 15.61 5.72 -17.05
CA PRO A 164 14.81 4.78 -17.84
C PRO A 164 14.06 3.72 -16.99
N ILE A 165 14.57 3.42 -15.79
CA ILE A 165 13.91 2.52 -14.85
C ILE A 165 12.80 3.26 -14.10
N SER A 166 13.06 4.51 -13.70
CA SER A 166 12.08 5.33 -12.97
C SER A 166 10.80 5.58 -13.78
N GLU A 167 10.92 5.83 -15.08
CA GLU A 167 9.80 6.00 -16.03
C GLU A 167 8.87 4.77 -16.06
N LYS A 168 9.44 3.57 -15.90
CA LYS A 168 8.68 2.30 -15.91
C LYS A 168 7.99 2.00 -14.59
N ILE A 169 8.48 2.57 -13.48
CA ILE A 169 8.05 2.22 -12.13
C ILE A 169 7.06 3.24 -11.58
N SER A 170 7.35 4.53 -11.68
CA SER A 170 6.52 5.57 -11.07
C SER A 170 6.74 6.94 -11.70
N LYS A 171 5.65 7.55 -12.15
CA LYS A 171 5.62 8.95 -12.61
C LYS A 171 6.15 9.93 -11.55
N HIS A 172 5.98 9.59 -10.27
CA HIS A 172 6.50 10.39 -9.16
C HIS A 172 8.03 10.44 -9.16
N LEU A 173 8.66 9.28 -9.34
CA LEU A 173 10.11 9.16 -9.37
C LEU A 173 10.69 9.93 -10.55
N GLU A 174 10.09 9.78 -11.72
CA GLU A 174 10.46 10.50 -12.93
C GLU A 174 10.40 12.03 -12.70
N TYR A 175 9.28 12.54 -12.20
CA TYR A 175 9.10 13.97 -11.92
C TYR A 175 10.14 14.49 -10.93
N ARG A 176 10.38 13.75 -9.84
CA ARG A 176 11.35 14.15 -8.81
C ARG A 176 12.77 14.23 -9.36
N ILE A 177 13.16 13.26 -10.19
CA ILE A 177 14.46 13.25 -10.86
C ILE A 177 14.61 14.44 -11.83
N GLN A 178 13.56 14.72 -12.61
CA GLN A 178 13.55 15.85 -13.55
C GLN A 178 13.69 17.20 -12.82
N MET A 179 12.93 17.41 -11.73
CA MET A 179 13.06 18.63 -10.93
C MET A 179 14.43 18.74 -10.28
N PHE A 180 15.00 17.63 -9.82
CA PHE A 180 16.31 17.67 -9.19
C PHE A 180 17.45 17.96 -10.19
N LYS A 181 17.34 17.51 -11.45
CA LYS A 181 18.24 17.94 -12.55
C LYS A 181 18.22 19.47 -12.72
N ARG A 182 17.02 20.06 -12.82
CA ARG A 182 16.83 21.50 -12.98
C ARG A 182 17.38 22.32 -11.80
N LEU A 183 17.28 21.79 -10.57
CA LEU A 183 17.93 22.38 -9.39
C LEU A 183 19.46 22.44 -9.56
N ILE A 184 20.08 21.36 -10.04
CA ILE A 184 21.53 21.27 -10.22
C ILE A 184 22.01 22.20 -11.34
N ASP A 185 21.23 22.32 -12.40
CA ASP A 185 21.48 23.26 -13.50
C ASP A 185 21.30 24.74 -13.09
N GLY A 186 20.83 24.97 -11.86
CA GLY A 186 20.67 26.30 -11.27
C GLY A 186 19.43 27.03 -11.75
N GLU A 187 18.45 26.32 -12.33
CA GLU A 187 17.18 26.94 -12.77
C GLU A 187 16.37 27.51 -11.60
N PHE A 188 16.50 26.93 -10.41
CA PHE A 188 15.79 27.37 -9.21
C PHE A 188 16.55 27.00 -7.93
N THR A 189 16.04 27.48 -6.78
CA THR A 189 16.63 27.20 -5.45
C THR A 189 16.09 25.91 -4.85
N PHE A 190 16.70 25.42 -3.76
CA PHE A 190 16.26 24.20 -3.10
C PHE A 190 14.88 24.35 -2.43
N GLU A 191 14.53 25.57 -2.03
CA GLU A 191 13.21 25.90 -1.49
C GLU A 191 12.14 25.69 -2.57
N ILE A 192 12.34 26.25 -3.77
CA ILE A 192 11.45 26.07 -4.92
C ILE A 192 11.36 24.60 -5.34
N TYR A 193 12.50 23.89 -5.32
CA TYR A 193 12.52 22.44 -5.55
C TYR A 193 11.57 21.69 -4.62
N THR A 194 11.67 21.93 -3.31
CA THR A 194 10.88 21.25 -2.28
C THR A 194 9.38 21.53 -2.46
N GLU A 195 9.03 22.80 -2.72
CA GLU A 195 7.64 23.19 -2.99
C GLU A 195 7.04 22.46 -4.21
N LEU A 196 7.83 22.29 -5.28
CA LEU A 196 7.39 21.57 -6.49
C LEU A 196 7.20 20.07 -6.23
N ILE A 197 8.03 19.46 -5.39
CA ILE A 197 7.90 18.04 -5.01
C ILE A 197 6.69 17.84 -4.10
N ASP A 198 6.51 18.68 -3.09
CA ASP A 198 5.40 18.59 -2.14
C ASP A 198 4.07 18.79 -2.84
N LYS A 199 3.97 19.78 -3.73
CA LYS A 199 2.79 19.98 -4.57
C LYS A 199 2.47 18.73 -5.40
N HIS A 200 3.47 18.15 -6.04
CA HIS A 200 3.29 16.95 -6.87
C HIS A 200 2.90 15.72 -6.04
N LEU A 201 3.43 15.58 -4.82
CA LEU A 201 3.04 14.52 -3.87
C LEU A 201 1.59 14.66 -3.42
N ASN A 202 1.14 15.89 -3.14
CA ASN A 202 -0.25 16.18 -2.78
C ASN A 202 -1.21 15.92 -3.94
N GLU A 203 -0.77 16.10 -5.19
CA GLU A 203 -1.54 15.73 -6.39
C GLU A 203 -1.62 14.21 -6.61
N LEU A 204 -0.68 13.43 -6.08
CA LEU A 204 -0.59 11.97 -6.25
C LEU A 204 -1.18 11.15 -5.10
N ASN A 205 -1.12 11.68 -3.88
CA ASN A 205 -1.75 11.12 -2.69
C ASN A 205 -2.96 11.99 -2.34
N PRO A 206 -4.14 11.73 -2.93
CA PRO A 206 -5.35 12.35 -2.44
C PRO A 206 -5.46 12.06 -0.94
N THR A 207 -5.76 13.09 -0.13
CA THR A 207 -6.12 12.89 1.27
C THR A 207 -7.24 11.84 1.40
N ASP A 208 -7.46 11.23 2.57
CA ASP A 208 -8.57 10.27 2.73
C ASP A 208 -9.92 10.85 2.28
N GLU A 209 -10.07 12.17 2.41
CA GLU A 209 -11.21 12.96 1.92
C GLU A 209 -11.22 13.04 0.38
N ASP A 210 -10.10 13.35 -0.28
CA ASP A 210 -9.96 13.34 -1.74
C ASP A 210 -10.05 11.91 -2.35
N ALA A 211 -9.62 10.89 -1.61
CA ALA A 211 -9.64 9.48 -2.03
C ALA A 211 -11.07 8.95 -1.98
N LEU A 212 -11.78 9.23 -0.88
CA LEU A 212 -13.22 9.00 -0.76
C LEU A 212 -13.99 9.78 -1.83
N GLU A 213 -13.65 11.05 -2.07
CA GLU A 213 -14.29 11.85 -3.10
C GLU A 213 -13.99 11.27 -4.50
N ASN A 214 -12.77 10.82 -4.79
CA ASN A 214 -12.45 10.15 -6.04
C ASN A 214 -13.17 8.81 -6.22
N ILE A 215 -13.33 8.01 -5.15
CA ILE A 215 -14.12 6.79 -5.16
C ILE A 215 -15.58 7.14 -5.47
N ILE A 216 -16.15 8.11 -4.77
CA ILE A 216 -17.52 8.62 -4.99
C ILE A 216 -17.69 9.15 -6.43
N LYS A 217 -16.67 9.80 -6.99
CA LYS A 217 -16.68 10.34 -8.36
C LYS A 217 -16.49 9.29 -9.45
N LYS A 218 -15.84 8.15 -9.18
CA LYS A 218 -15.55 7.11 -10.19
C LYS A 218 -16.46 5.88 -10.12
N SER A 219 -17.02 5.58 -8.96
CA SER A 219 -17.80 4.37 -8.73
C SER A 219 -19.30 4.63 -8.76
N LYS A 220 -20.03 3.69 -9.35
CA LYS A 220 -21.47 3.82 -9.54
C LYS A 220 -22.27 3.23 -8.39
N ILE A 221 -23.50 3.70 -8.22
CA ILE A 221 -24.48 3.10 -7.32
C ILE A 221 -25.62 2.56 -8.16
N LEU A 222 -25.93 1.29 -7.99
CA LEU A 222 -27.04 0.66 -8.68
C LEU A 222 -28.29 0.73 -7.80
N VAL A 223 -29.38 1.25 -8.33
CA VAL A 223 -30.69 1.25 -7.66
C VAL A 223 -31.63 0.36 -8.44
N VAL A 224 -32.10 -0.72 -7.82
CA VAL A 224 -32.97 -1.72 -8.43
C VAL A 224 -34.32 -1.70 -7.74
N GLY A 225 -35.40 -1.49 -8.49
CA GLY A 225 -36.76 -1.53 -7.95
C GLY A 225 -37.55 -0.27 -8.24
N GLN A 226 -38.85 -0.34 -8.03
CA GLN A 226 -39.78 0.72 -8.41
C GLN A 226 -39.90 1.76 -7.29
N PRO A 227 -39.57 3.04 -7.56
CA PRO A 227 -39.77 4.11 -6.61
C PRO A 227 -41.23 4.53 -6.52
N VAL A 228 -41.63 4.94 -5.32
CA VAL A 228 -42.96 5.52 -5.04
C VAL A 228 -42.95 7.03 -5.34
N VAL A 229 -41.76 7.61 -5.43
CA VAL A 229 -41.51 9.03 -5.75
C VAL A 229 -40.89 9.16 -7.14
N ASN A 230 -40.93 10.36 -7.71
CA ASN A 230 -40.27 10.63 -8.98
C ASN A 230 -38.75 10.55 -8.84
N LEU A 231 -38.06 10.19 -9.93
CA LEU A 231 -36.60 10.08 -9.95
C LEU A 231 -35.91 11.40 -9.61
N ASP A 232 -36.47 12.54 -10.02
CA ASP A 232 -35.95 13.87 -9.69
C ASP A 232 -35.79 14.10 -8.19
N ASP A 233 -36.70 13.57 -7.36
CA ASP A 233 -36.60 13.70 -5.91
C ASP A 233 -35.53 12.77 -5.31
N LEU A 234 -35.23 11.66 -5.99
CA LEU A 234 -34.12 10.78 -5.62
C LEU A 234 -32.79 11.38 -6.06
N TYR A 235 -32.71 12.01 -7.23
CA TYR A 235 -31.51 12.71 -7.68
C TYR A 235 -31.13 13.87 -6.76
N LYS A 236 -32.10 14.60 -6.21
CA LYS A 236 -31.83 15.60 -5.16
C LYS A 236 -31.20 14.98 -3.91
N VAL A 237 -31.64 13.78 -3.51
CA VAL A 237 -31.04 13.05 -2.38
C VAL A 237 -29.60 12.60 -2.68
N VAL A 238 -29.32 12.21 -3.92
CA VAL A 238 -27.96 11.88 -4.36
C VAL A 238 -27.04 13.09 -4.21
N ASP A 239 -27.48 14.24 -4.69
CA ASP A 239 -26.75 15.52 -4.60
C ASP A 239 -26.56 15.98 -3.15
N GLU A 240 -27.60 15.90 -2.32
CA GLU A 240 -27.56 16.23 -0.88
C GLU A 240 -26.52 15.40 -0.11
N LEU A 241 -26.28 14.16 -0.53
CA LEU A 241 -25.26 13.27 0.04
C LEU A 241 -23.92 13.35 -0.70
N GLY A 242 -23.69 14.36 -1.53
CA GLY A 242 -22.40 14.63 -2.18
C GLY A 242 -21.99 13.61 -3.24
N TYR A 243 -22.93 12.80 -3.74
CA TYR A 243 -22.68 11.88 -4.85
C TYR A 243 -22.86 12.58 -6.19
N ILE A 244 -22.10 12.16 -7.21
CA ILE A 244 -22.38 12.59 -8.59
C ILE A 244 -23.69 11.92 -9.05
N VAL A 245 -24.67 12.73 -9.44
CA VAL A 245 -25.98 12.30 -9.96
C VAL A 245 -25.86 11.27 -11.09
N ASP A 246 -24.96 11.51 -12.05
CA ASP A 246 -24.70 10.62 -13.20
C ASP A 246 -24.09 9.26 -12.82
N ASN A 247 -23.57 9.12 -11.60
CA ASN A 247 -23.03 7.86 -11.10
C ASN A 247 -24.11 6.96 -10.48
N VAL A 248 -25.36 7.40 -10.39
CA VAL A 248 -26.45 6.57 -9.87
C VAL A 248 -27.29 6.01 -11.01
N GLU A 249 -27.18 4.69 -11.22
CA GLU A 249 -27.90 3.96 -12.25
C GLU A 249 -29.24 3.46 -11.69
N PHE A 250 -30.34 4.11 -12.11
CA PHE A 250 -31.69 3.71 -11.76
C PHE A 250 -32.22 2.65 -12.73
N HIS A 251 -32.37 1.43 -12.24
CA HIS A 251 -33.04 0.32 -12.90
C HIS A 251 -34.47 0.22 -12.36
N THR A 252 -35.34 1.08 -12.87
CA THR A 252 -36.76 1.16 -12.48
C THR A 252 -37.71 0.58 -13.54
N ASP A 253 -37.23 0.45 -14.79
CA ASP A 253 -37.99 -0.12 -15.89
C ASP A 253 -38.22 -1.61 -15.70
N TYR A 254 -39.49 -1.98 -15.69
CA TYR A 254 -39.98 -3.35 -15.56
C TYR A 254 -39.31 -4.35 -16.52
N ASP A 255 -39.24 -4.04 -17.82
CA ASP A 255 -38.67 -4.94 -18.83
C ASP A 255 -37.14 -5.10 -18.71
N LYS A 256 -36.46 -4.09 -18.16
CA LYS A 256 -35.02 -4.14 -17.87
C LYS A 256 -34.72 -4.93 -16.61
N LEU A 257 -35.63 -4.91 -15.63
CA LEU A 257 -35.52 -5.66 -14.38
C LEU A 257 -35.71 -7.17 -14.59
N LYS A 258 -36.58 -7.59 -15.52
CA LYS A 258 -36.83 -9.00 -15.84
C LYS A 258 -35.59 -9.77 -16.31
N ASN A 259 -34.66 -9.07 -16.96
CA ASN A 259 -33.42 -9.64 -17.49
C ASN A 259 -32.18 -9.20 -16.70
N LEU A 260 -32.36 -8.61 -15.52
CA LEU A 260 -31.24 -8.17 -14.70
C LEU A 260 -30.53 -9.39 -14.11
N ASP A 261 -29.42 -9.78 -14.72
CA ASP A 261 -28.52 -10.76 -14.14
C ASP A 261 -27.68 -10.10 -13.04
N ILE A 262 -27.97 -10.40 -11.78
CA ILE A 262 -27.22 -9.86 -10.64
C ILE A 262 -25.81 -10.45 -10.54
N THR A 263 -25.59 -11.65 -11.07
CA THR A 263 -24.29 -12.31 -10.98
C THR A 263 -23.20 -11.53 -11.71
N ARG A 264 -23.57 -10.71 -12.70
CA ARG A 264 -22.66 -9.80 -13.41
C ARG A 264 -22.02 -8.72 -12.52
N PHE A 265 -22.57 -8.49 -11.33
CA PHE A 265 -22.02 -7.54 -10.35
C PHE A 265 -21.06 -8.21 -9.36
N LYS A 266 -20.82 -9.51 -9.46
CA LYS A 266 -19.82 -10.19 -8.63
C LYS A 266 -18.41 -9.73 -9.01
N ASN A 267 -17.54 -9.50 -8.02
CA ASN A 267 -16.14 -9.10 -8.19
C ASN A 267 -15.94 -7.81 -9.02
N THR A 268 -16.96 -6.95 -9.12
CA THR A 268 -16.83 -5.70 -9.87
C THR A 268 -16.47 -4.55 -8.95
N GLU A 269 -15.45 -3.79 -9.32
CA GLU A 269 -15.09 -2.53 -8.66
C GLU A 269 -15.88 -1.34 -9.25
N LYS A 270 -16.69 -1.57 -10.30
CA LYS A 270 -17.49 -0.54 -10.96
C LYS A 270 -18.57 0.04 -10.03
N TYR A 271 -19.11 -0.78 -9.13
CA TYR A 271 -20.18 -0.36 -8.22
C TYR A 271 -19.70 -0.39 -6.78
N GLN A 272 -19.85 0.73 -6.09
CA GLN A 272 -19.56 0.85 -4.65
C GLN A 272 -20.71 0.33 -3.77
N GLY A 273 -21.92 0.25 -4.34
CA GLY A 273 -23.03 -0.40 -3.65
C GLY A 273 -24.29 -0.58 -4.49
N ILE A 274 -25.18 -1.41 -3.96
CA ILE A 274 -26.45 -1.80 -4.59
C ILE A 274 -27.60 -1.52 -3.62
N ILE A 275 -28.57 -0.72 -4.07
CA ILE A 275 -29.80 -0.45 -3.33
C ILE A 275 -30.94 -1.25 -3.97
N VAL A 276 -31.65 -2.04 -3.17
CA VAL A 276 -32.75 -2.91 -3.62
C VAL A 276 -34.06 -2.42 -3.02
N GLY A 277 -35.05 -2.17 -3.86
CA GLY A 277 -36.43 -1.86 -3.50
C GLY A 277 -37.43 -2.87 -4.06
N PRO A 278 -38.73 -2.62 -3.89
CA PRO A 278 -39.77 -3.52 -4.35
C PRO A 278 -39.76 -3.64 -5.88
N ILE A 279 -39.90 -4.86 -6.38
CA ILE A 279 -39.98 -5.15 -7.82
C ILE A 279 -41.36 -5.75 -8.09
N ALA A 280 -42.08 -5.22 -9.09
CA ALA A 280 -43.50 -5.44 -9.29
C ALA A 280 -43.94 -6.86 -9.73
N HIS A 281 -43.14 -7.92 -9.48
CA HIS A 281 -43.53 -9.29 -9.87
C HIS A 281 -43.20 -10.35 -8.81
N GLN A 282 -44.23 -11.16 -8.52
CA GLN A 282 -44.07 -12.49 -7.93
C GLN A 282 -43.73 -13.46 -9.06
N ILE A 283 -42.63 -14.21 -8.93
CA ILE A 283 -42.47 -15.46 -9.67
C ILE A 283 -43.32 -16.49 -8.91
N LYS A 284 -43.98 -17.44 -9.58
CA LYS A 284 -44.80 -18.49 -8.92
C LYS A 284 -44.03 -19.09 -7.72
N GLY A 285 -44.43 -18.69 -6.50
CA GLY A 285 -43.86 -19.17 -5.24
C GLY A 285 -42.66 -18.40 -4.66
N MET A 286 -42.10 -17.36 -5.31
CA MET A 286 -41.01 -16.53 -4.75
C MET A 286 -41.07 -15.07 -5.26
N ASN A 287 -40.88 -14.12 -4.35
CA ASN A 287 -40.72 -12.70 -4.66
C ASN A 287 -39.34 -12.45 -5.29
N TYR A 288 -39.28 -11.71 -6.40
CA TYR A 288 -38.04 -11.50 -7.14
C TYR A 288 -37.00 -10.70 -6.34
N ASP A 289 -37.44 -9.73 -5.55
CA ASP A 289 -36.62 -8.97 -4.62
C ASP A 289 -36.00 -9.82 -3.50
N ASP A 290 -36.69 -10.88 -3.05
CA ASP A 290 -36.13 -11.83 -2.09
C ASP A 290 -35.05 -12.72 -2.71
N VAL A 291 -35.19 -13.08 -3.98
CA VAL A 291 -34.14 -13.80 -4.74
C VAL A 291 -32.90 -12.92 -4.85
N ILE A 292 -33.07 -11.66 -5.26
CA ILE A 292 -31.98 -10.68 -5.35
C ILE A 292 -31.27 -10.51 -4.01
N ALA A 293 -32.03 -10.23 -2.96
CA ALA A 293 -31.48 -10.02 -1.62
C ALA A 293 -30.77 -11.28 -1.11
N LYS A 294 -31.33 -12.47 -1.35
CA LYS A 294 -30.71 -13.75 -0.98
C LYS A 294 -29.40 -13.99 -1.74
N THR A 295 -29.35 -13.69 -3.03
CA THR A 295 -28.14 -13.80 -3.84
C THR A 295 -27.05 -12.83 -3.37
N LEU A 296 -27.41 -11.58 -3.06
CA LEU A 296 -26.48 -10.57 -2.53
C LEU A 296 -26.04 -10.86 -1.07
N SER A 297 -26.85 -11.60 -0.31
CA SER A 297 -26.53 -12.00 1.08
C SER A 297 -25.52 -13.14 1.15
N ASP A 298 -25.20 -13.81 0.04
CA ASP A 298 -24.25 -14.91 0.02
C ASP A 298 -22.82 -14.37 0.19
N GLN A 299 -22.32 -14.39 1.43
CA GLN A 299 -20.99 -13.89 1.78
C GLN A 299 -19.84 -14.68 1.14
N SER A 300 -20.09 -15.87 0.57
CA SER A 300 -19.09 -16.58 -0.25
C SER A 300 -18.87 -15.91 -1.61
N GLN A 301 -19.77 -15.01 -2.00
CA GLN A 301 -19.75 -14.28 -3.26
C GLN A 301 -19.41 -12.81 -2.95
N ASN A 302 -18.29 -12.34 -3.49
CA ASN A 302 -17.80 -10.98 -3.30
C ASN A 302 -18.61 -9.98 -4.15
N TYR A 303 -19.83 -9.66 -3.70
CA TYR A 303 -20.68 -8.62 -4.25
C TYR A 303 -20.41 -7.26 -3.58
N PRO A 304 -20.70 -6.13 -4.26
CA PRO A 304 -20.69 -4.81 -3.64
C PRO A 304 -21.60 -4.75 -2.41
N PHE A 305 -21.27 -3.86 -1.48
CA PHE A 305 -22.11 -3.60 -0.30
C PHE A 305 -23.54 -3.24 -0.73
N TRP A 306 -24.54 -3.79 -0.06
CA TRP A 306 -25.92 -3.65 -0.52
C TRP A 306 -26.89 -3.39 0.63
N LYS A 307 -28.01 -2.72 0.30
CA LYS A 307 -29.06 -2.37 1.26
C LYS A 307 -30.46 -2.51 0.67
N LYS A 308 -31.39 -3.05 1.46
CA LYS A 308 -32.84 -2.93 1.18
C LYS A 308 -33.32 -1.51 1.52
N CYS A 309 -34.13 -0.93 0.65
CA CYS A 309 -34.88 0.30 0.95
C CYS A 309 -36.06 -0.02 1.86
N ILE A 310 -35.88 0.22 3.17
CA ILE A 310 -36.91 0.02 4.18
C ILE A 310 -37.27 1.37 4.79
N THR A 311 -38.57 1.67 4.84
CA THR A 311 -39.11 2.86 5.49
C THR A 311 -38.98 2.75 7.02
N GLU A 312 -39.22 3.85 7.73
CA GLU A 312 -39.18 3.83 9.20
C GLU A 312 -40.21 2.91 9.84
N SER A 313 -41.37 2.75 9.20
CA SER A 313 -42.41 1.81 9.61
C SER A 313 -42.10 0.36 9.24
N GLY A 314 -40.92 0.07 8.65
CA GLY A 314 -40.52 -1.28 8.25
C GLY A 314 -41.02 -1.73 6.88
N GLU A 315 -41.72 -0.86 6.14
CA GLU A 315 -42.22 -1.20 4.81
C GLU A 315 -41.12 -1.19 3.76
N PHE A 316 -41.11 -2.19 2.87
CA PHE A 316 -40.16 -2.29 1.77
C PHE A 316 -40.59 -1.41 0.59
N LYS A 317 -40.13 -0.15 0.59
CA LYS A 317 -40.48 0.88 -0.40
C LYS A 317 -39.29 1.80 -0.65
N ILE A 318 -39.08 2.20 -1.89
CA ILE A 318 -38.16 3.30 -2.24
C ILE A 318 -38.95 4.62 -2.14
N THR A 319 -38.82 5.29 -1.01
CA THR A 319 -39.26 6.67 -0.77
C THR A 319 -38.01 7.56 -0.68
N ARG A 320 -38.19 8.88 -0.69
CA ARG A 320 -37.08 9.83 -0.50
C ARG A 320 -36.28 9.52 0.78
N SER A 321 -36.96 9.22 1.89
CA SER A 321 -36.34 8.98 3.19
C SER A 321 -35.68 7.60 3.32
N SER A 322 -36.31 6.53 2.80
CA SER A 322 -35.68 5.19 2.82
C SER A 322 -34.48 5.11 1.88
N PHE A 323 -34.55 5.79 0.74
CA PHE A 323 -33.43 5.93 -0.20
C PHE A 323 -32.26 6.69 0.41
N TYR A 324 -32.51 7.85 1.04
CA TYR A 324 -31.48 8.63 1.74
C TYR A 324 -30.72 7.78 2.76
N ARG A 325 -31.44 6.98 3.56
CA ARG A 325 -30.81 6.10 4.57
C ARG A 325 -29.96 5.01 3.93
N ALA A 326 -30.48 4.32 2.92
CA ALA A 326 -29.75 3.27 2.22
C ALA A 326 -28.48 3.82 1.54
N LEU A 327 -28.57 5.01 0.94
CA LEU A 327 -27.46 5.68 0.29
C LEU A 327 -26.42 6.16 1.31
N LYS A 328 -26.85 6.70 2.45
CA LYS A 328 -25.96 7.06 3.56
C LYS A 328 -25.23 5.86 4.14
N ASP A 329 -25.89 4.72 4.28
CA ASP A 329 -25.26 3.48 4.75
C ASP A 329 -24.16 2.99 3.79
N ILE A 330 -24.39 3.09 2.47
CA ILE A 330 -23.35 2.79 1.47
C ILE A 330 -22.16 3.73 1.67
N ARG A 331 -22.38 5.03 1.88
CA ARG A 331 -21.33 6.02 2.13
C ARG A 331 -20.49 5.68 3.37
N LEU A 332 -21.14 5.42 4.49
CA LEU A 332 -20.47 5.09 5.75
C LEU A 332 -19.66 3.79 5.66
N ASN A 333 -20.11 2.81 4.87
CA ASN A 333 -19.34 1.59 4.63
C ASN A 333 -18.04 1.86 3.86
N GLN A 334 -18.02 2.85 2.96
CA GLN A 334 -16.79 3.29 2.28
C GLN A 334 -15.84 4.00 3.24
N GLU A 335 -16.37 4.90 4.08
CA GLU A 335 -15.58 5.61 5.10
C GLU A 335 -14.92 4.64 6.10
N GLY A 336 -15.63 3.61 6.55
CA GLY A 336 -15.07 2.58 7.45
C GLY A 336 -14.11 1.59 6.80
N SER A 337 -13.97 1.59 5.47
CA SER A 337 -13.01 0.74 4.73
C SER A 337 -11.68 1.45 4.45
N ILE A 338 -11.62 2.77 4.66
CA ILE A 338 -10.46 3.63 4.41
C ILE A 338 -9.66 3.89 5.72
N ILE A 339 -10.29 3.69 6.89
CA ILE A 339 -9.66 3.73 8.23
C ILE A 339 -9.12 2.35 8.60
#